data_AF-A0A842T259-F1
#
_entry.id   AF-A0A842T259-F1
#
_cell.length_a   1.000
_cell.length_b   1.000
_cell.length_c   1.000
_cell.angle_alpha   90.00
_cell.angle_beta   90.00
_cell.angle_gamma   90.00
#
_symmetry.space_group_name_H-M   'P 1'
#
loop_
_entity.id
_entity.type
_entity.pdbx_description
1 polymer ?
#
loop_
_entity_poly.entity_id
_entity_poly.type
_entity_poly.pdbx_seq_one_letter_code
_entity_poly.pdbx_strand_id
1 'polypeptide(L)'
;MTNFKKVARKIAKSRMLFLFNLADNTFPKDKALANRYADLARRYAQRAKIKIPIKWKRRICHQCKMFLYPGKNCRIRLQSRKGKGSHITLTCLDCGHKTRYYIHTS
;
A
#
# COMPACT_ATOMS: atom_id res chain seq x y z
N MET A 1 -32.50 -11.12 9.93
CA MET A 1 -31.35 -10.88 10.83
C MET A 1 -30.15 -10.36 10.03
N THR A 2 -29.70 -9.13 10.30
CA THR A 2 -28.48 -8.58 9.69
C THR A 2 -27.28 -9.43 10.09
N ASN A 3 -26.59 -10.01 9.10
CA ASN A 3 -25.40 -10.80 9.34
C ASN A 3 -24.29 -9.90 9.91
N PHE A 4 -24.08 -9.93 11.23
CA PHE A 4 -23.09 -9.12 11.94
C PHE A 4 -21.69 -9.21 11.33
N LYS A 5 -21.31 -10.36 10.76
CA LYS A 5 -20.04 -10.54 10.04
C LYS A 5 -19.96 -9.66 8.79
N LYS A 6 -21.06 -9.50 8.04
CA LYS A 6 -21.11 -8.60 6.86
C LYS A 6 -20.99 -7.13 7.28
N VAL A 7 -21.67 -6.73 8.36
CA VAL A 7 -21.61 -5.36 8.89
C VAL A 7 -20.21 -5.03 9.39
N ALA A 8 -19.61 -5.90 10.21
CA ALA A 8 -18.24 -5.73 10.71
C ALA A 8 -17.23 -5.63 9.56
N ARG A 9 -17.38 -6.45 8.51
CA ARG A 9 -16.52 -6.36 7.32
C ARG A 9 -16.69 -5.03 6.58
N LYS A 10 -17.91 -4.51 6.45
CA LYS A 10 -18.18 -3.20 5.82
C LYS A 10 -17.52 -2.07 6.62
N ILE A 11 -17.67 -2.07 7.95
CA ILE A 11 -17.05 -1.08 8.84
C ILE A 11 -15.53 -1.16 8.77
N ALA A 12 -14.95 -2.37 8.83
CA ALA A 12 -13.51 -2.56 8.71
C ALA A 12 -12.97 -2.06 7.36
N LYS A 13 -13.70 -2.27 6.26
CA LYS A 13 -13.35 -1.73 4.94
C LYS A 13 -13.31 -0.21 4.96
N SER A 14 -14.35 0.44 5.49
CA SER A 14 -14.41 1.91 5.57
C SER A 14 -13.29 2.48 6.43
N ARG A 15 -13.03 1.89 7.61
CA ARG A 15 -11.95 2.30 8.52
C ARG A 15 -10.57 2.14 7.89
N MET A 16 -10.33 1.00 7.23
CA MET A 16 -9.07 0.74 6.51
C MET A 16 -8.83 1.81 5.44
N LEU A 17 -9.84 2.13 4.61
CA LEU A 17 -9.71 3.14 3.56
C LEU A 17 -9.45 4.54 4.14
N PHE A 18 -10.17 4.90 5.20
CA PHE A 18 -9.98 6.18 5.89
C PHE A 18 -8.55 6.32 6.44
N LEU A 19 -8.05 5.29 7.14
CA LEU A 19 -6.70 5.29 7.68
C LEU A 19 -5.62 5.37 6.60
N PHE A 20 -5.81 4.73 5.45
CA PHE A 20 -4.86 4.86 4.34
C PHE A 20 -4.84 6.27 3.75
N ASN A 21 -6.00 6.92 3.60
CA ASN A 21 -6.05 8.32 3.18
C ASN A 21 -5.37 9.23 4.22
N LEU A 22 -5.62 8.98 5.51
CA LEU A 22 -4.98 9.75 6.57
C LEU A 22 -3.46 9.57 6.56
N ALA A 23 -2.97 8.36 6.33
CA ALA A 23 -1.55 8.07 6.16
C ALA A 23 -0.95 8.86 4.99
N ASP A 24 -1.65 8.93 3.84
CA ASP A 24 -1.19 9.68 2.66
C ASP A 24 -1.05 11.18 2.95
N ASN A 25 -2.04 11.75 3.62
CA ASN A 25 -2.08 13.17 3.97
C ASN A 25 -1.09 13.56 5.08
N THR A 26 -0.83 12.66 6.03
CA THR A 26 0.07 12.94 7.16
C THR A 26 1.52 12.67 6.85
N PHE A 27 1.84 11.79 5.88
CA PHE A 27 3.23 11.40 5.60
C PHE A 27 4.19 12.58 5.36
N PRO A 28 3.84 13.64 4.61
CA PRO A 28 4.75 14.76 4.39
C PRO A 28 5.09 15.53 5.67
N LYS A 29 4.21 15.50 6.68
CA LYS A 29 4.36 16.21 7.95
C LYS A 29 5.00 15.32 9.03
N ASP A 30 4.50 14.09 9.14
CA ASP A 30 4.95 13.11 10.12
C ASP A 30 4.94 11.70 9.52
N LYS A 31 6.14 11.23 9.20
CA LYS A 31 6.37 9.89 8.66
C LYS A 31 6.03 8.78 9.66
N ALA A 32 6.34 8.97 10.94
CA ALA A 32 6.12 7.94 11.97
C ALA A 32 4.62 7.71 12.19
N LEU A 33 3.86 8.80 12.26
CA LEU A 33 2.41 8.74 12.39
C LEU A 33 1.74 8.13 11.16
N ALA A 34 2.16 8.51 9.96
CA ALA A 34 1.66 7.92 8.72
C ALA A 34 1.90 6.40 8.64
N ASN A 35 3.09 5.95 9.07
CA ASN A 35 3.41 4.53 9.16
C ASN A 35 2.50 3.81 10.16
N ARG A 36 2.20 4.43 11.31
CA ARG A 36 1.26 3.89 12.30
C ARG A 36 -0.14 3.72 11.71
N TYR A 37 -0.64 4.72 10.98
CA TYR A 37 -1.94 4.61 10.30
C TYR A 37 -1.98 3.51 9.25
N ALA A 38 -0.92 3.39 8.43
CA ALA A 38 -0.82 2.31 7.44
C ALA A 38 -0.78 0.93 8.08
N ASP A 39 -0.08 0.77 9.22
CA ASP A 39 -0.06 -0.50 9.95
C ASP A 39 -1.42 -0.85 10.53
N LEU A 40 -2.11 0.11 11.16
CA LEU A 40 -3.48 -0.09 11.65
C LEU A 40 -4.42 -0.50 10.50
N ALA A 41 -4.37 0.20 9.36
CA ALA A 41 -5.17 -0.12 8.19
C ALA A 41 -4.94 -1.57 7.71
N ARG A 42 -3.68 -2.03 7.69
CA ARG A 42 -3.33 -3.42 7.36
C ARG A 42 -3.90 -4.41 8.38
N ARG A 43 -3.81 -4.13 9.67
CA ARG A 43 -4.36 -5.00 10.73
C ARG A 43 -5.87 -5.15 10.60
N TYR A 44 -6.59 -4.06 10.31
CA TYR A 44 -8.03 -4.11 10.02
C TYR A 44 -8.33 -5.01 8.81
N ALA A 45 -7.57 -4.86 7.72
CA ALA A 45 -7.72 -5.68 6.53
C ALA A 45 -7.51 -7.18 6.83
N GLN A 46 -6.44 -7.51 7.57
CA GLN A 46 -6.11 -8.88 7.93
C GLN A 46 -7.19 -9.52 8.82
N ARG A 47 -7.60 -8.83 9.90
CA ARG A 47 -8.58 -9.37 10.85
C ARG A 47 -9.96 -9.57 10.20
N ALA A 48 -10.36 -8.67 9.30
CA ALA A 48 -11.63 -8.80 8.57
C ALA A 48 -11.53 -9.67 7.29
N LYS A 49 -10.33 -10.19 6.98
CA LYS A 49 -10.01 -10.95 5.75
C LYS A 49 -10.40 -10.20 4.47
N ILE A 50 -10.09 -8.90 4.41
CA ILE A 50 -10.40 -8.00 3.29
C ILE A 50 -9.15 -7.80 2.43
N LYS A 51 -9.32 -7.89 1.11
CA LYS A 51 -8.25 -7.55 0.15
C LYS A 51 -8.02 -6.04 0.16
N ILE A 52 -6.77 -5.63 0.42
CA ILE A 52 -6.37 -4.22 0.29
C ILE A 52 -6.45 -3.82 -1.19
N PRO A 53 -7.13 -2.71 -1.53
CA PRO A 53 -7.22 -2.21 -2.91
C PRO A 53 -5.83 -1.98 -3.52
N ILE A 54 -5.72 -2.14 -4.84
CA ILE A 54 -4.42 -2.10 -5.51
C ILE A 54 -3.68 -0.76 -5.33
N LYS A 55 -4.42 0.36 -5.27
CA LYS A 55 -3.90 1.70 -4.95
C LYS A 55 -3.08 1.67 -3.66
N TRP A 56 -3.64 1.15 -2.58
CA TRP A 56 -3.00 1.13 -1.27
C TRP A 56 -2.00 -0.02 -1.13
N LYS A 57 -2.27 -1.16 -1.77
CA LYS A 57 -1.37 -2.32 -1.74
C LYS A 57 0.02 -1.98 -2.27
N ARG A 58 0.12 -1.16 -3.33
CA ARG A 58 1.40 -0.69 -3.91
C ARG A 58 2.08 0.42 -3.11
N ARG A 59 1.37 1.04 -2.16
CA ARG A 59 1.87 2.11 -1.28
C ARG A 59 2.42 1.55 0.04
N ILE A 60 2.69 0.25 0.12
CA ILE A 60 3.21 -0.43 1.31
C ILE A 60 4.42 -1.25 0.88
N CYS A 61 5.53 -1.11 1.60
CA CYS A 61 6.69 -1.94 1.33
C CYS A 61 6.40 -3.42 1.66
N HIS A 62 6.75 -4.32 0.75
CA HIS A 62 6.54 -5.75 0.96
C HIS A 62 7.45 -6.34 2.04
N GLN A 63 8.59 -5.70 2.35
CA GLN A 63 9.54 -6.14 3.37
C GLN A 63 9.28 -5.44 4.71
N CYS A 64 9.65 -4.17 4.86
CA CYS A 64 9.53 -3.44 6.14
C CYS A 64 8.10 -3.00 6.51
N LYS A 65 7.12 -3.17 5.60
CA LYS A 65 5.72 -2.77 5.77
C LYS A 65 5.46 -1.28 6.02
N MET A 66 6.48 -0.43 5.90
CA MET A 66 6.33 1.02 5.96
C MET A 66 5.51 1.55 4.78
N PHE A 67 4.87 2.70 5.00
CA PHE A 67 4.13 3.41 3.98
C PHE A 67 5.10 4.04 2.98
N LEU A 68 4.82 3.85 1.70
CA LEU A 68 5.61 4.34 0.59
C LEU A 68 4.97 5.60 0.04
N TYR A 69 5.70 6.70 0.06
CA TYR A 69 5.34 7.97 -0.52
C TYR A 69 6.27 8.28 -1.70
N PRO A 70 5.75 8.26 -2.95
CA PRO A 70 6.54 8.55 -4.14
C PRO A 70 7.29 9.89 -4.02
N GLY A 71 8.57 9.90 -4.37
CA GLY A 71 9.41 11.10 -4.33
C GLY A 71 9.97 11.46 -2.94
N LYS A 72 9.53 10.80 -1.86
CA LYS A 72 10.11 10.97 -0.51
C LYS A 72 10.93 9.75 -0.10
N ASN A 73 10.27 8.64 0.23
CA ASN A 73 10.93 7.38 0.64
C ASN A 73 10.74 6.24 -0.37
N CYS A 74 10.18 6.55 -1.54
CA CYS A 74 9.90 5.60 -2.59
C CYS A 74 10.39 6.14 -3.93
N ARG A 75 11.22 5.36 -4.61
CA ARG A 75 11.71 5.64 -5.96
C ARG A 75 10.99 4.74 -6.95
N ILE A 76 10.31 5.34 -7.92
CA ILE A 76 9.60 4.64 -8.99
C ILE A 76 10.38 4.85 -10.28
N ARG A 77 10.69 3.76 -11.00
CA ARG A 77 11.34 3.80 -12.31
C ARG A 77 10.56 2.95 -13.30
N LEU A 78 10.27 3.51 -14.46
CA LEU A 78 9.85 2.72 -15.62
C LEU A 78 11.11 2.17 -16.28
N GLN A 79 11.15 0.86 -16.52
CA GLN A 79 12.25 0.21 -17.23
C GLN A 79 11.67 -0.60 -18.37
N SER A 80 12.26 -0.46 -19.55
CA SER A 80 12.03 -1.36 -20.68
C SER A 80 13.35 -2.03 -21.00
N ARG A 81 13.36 -3.37 -21.00
CA ARG A 81 14.54 -4.15 -21.37
C ARG A 81 14.17 -5.04 -22.55
N LYS A 82 14.97 -4.97 -23.62
CA LYS A 82 14.83 -5.81 -24.81
C LYS A 82 14.71 -7.28 -24.38
N GLY A 83 13.60 -7.92 -24.74
CA GLY A 83 13.30 -9.33 -24.41
C GLY A 83 12.69 -9.62 -23.03
N LYS A 84 12.47 -8.63 -22.14
CA LYS A 84 11.88 -8.88 -20.79
C LYS A 84 10.62 -8.07 -20.46
N GLY A 85 10.00 -7.43 -21.46
CA GLY A 85 8.80 -6.61 -21.29
C GLY A 85 9.06 -5.31 -20.52
N SER A 86 8.12 -4.37 -20.62
CA SER A 86 8.16 -3.11 -19.86
C SER A 86 7.68 -3.35 -18.43
N HIS A 87 8.42 -2.87 -17.43
CA HIS A 87 8.06 -3.02 -16.01
C HIS A 87 8.33 -1.76 -15.19
N ILE A 88 7.55 -1.60 -14.13
CA ILE A 88 7.71 -0.56 -13.13
C ILE A 88 8.48 -1.14 -11.96
N THR A 89 9.65 -0.59 -11.67
CA THR A 89 10.42 -0.92 -10.46
C THR A 89 10.14 0.11 -9.38
N LEU A 90 9.57 -0.34 -8.27
CA LEU A 90 9.38 0.43 -7.06
C LEU A 90 10.47 0.05 -6.06
N THR A 91 11.24 1.03 -5.58
CA THR A 91 12.30 0.82 -4.59
C THR A 91 11.97 1.57 -3.31
N CYS A 92 11.93 0.85 -2.19
CA CYS A 92 11.83 1.44 -0.87
C CYS A 92 13.20 2.00 -0.48
N LEU A 93 13.28 3.30 -0.16
CA LEU A 93 14.52 3.95 0.25
C LEU A 93 14.83 3.71 1.73
N ASP A 94 13.86 3.22 2.52
CA ASP A 94 14.04 2.94 3.95
C ASP A 94 14.73 1.58 4.20
N CYS A 95 14.42 0.55 3.39
CA CYS A 95 15.00 -0.80 3.53
C CYS A 95 15.68 -1.34 2.28
N GLY A 96 15.69 -0.60 1.17
CA GLY A 96 16.31 -1.01 -0.10
C GLY A 96 15.51 -2.04 -0.92
N HIS A 97 14.39 -2.55 -0.41
CA HIS A 97 13.58 -3.56 -1.09
C HIS A 97 13.05 -3.06 -2.45
N LYS A 98 13.14 -3.91 -3.48
CA LYS A 98 12.69 -3.61 -4.85
C LYS A 98 11.52 -4.51 -5.22
N THR A 99 10.38 -3.91 -5.53
CA THR A 99 9.21 -4.61 -6.06
C THR A 99 9.02 -4.25 -7.53
N ARG A 100 8.71 -5.25 -8.37
CA ARG A 100 8.55 -5.07 -9.82
C ARG A 100 7.10 -5.36 -10.21
N TYR A 101 6.52 -4.49 -11.05
CA TYR A 101 5.20 -4.69 -11.65
C TYR A 101 5.35 -4.66 -13.17
N TYR A 102 5.11 -5.80 -13.81
CA TYR A 102 5.15 -5.90 -15.26
C TYR A 102 3.91 -5.24 -15.88
N ILE A 103 4.11 -4.50 -16.95
CA ILE A 103 3.05 -3.93 -17.77
C ILE A 103 2.81 -4.95 -18.87
N HIS A 104 1.68 -5.65 -18.82
CA HIS A 104 1.24 -6.45 -19.95
C HIS A 104 0.68 -5.48 -20.99
N THR A 105 1.42 -5.28 -22.07
CA THR A 105 0.89 -4.68 -23.30
C THR A 105 0.10 -5.78 -24.00
N SER A 106 -1.23 -5.66 -23.96
CA SER A 106 -2.15 -6.44 -24.79
C SER A 106 -1.86 -6.23 -26.27
#